data_AF-A0A949N866-F1
#
_entry.id   AF-A0A949N866-F1
#
_cell.length_a   1.000
_cell.length_b   1.000
_cell.length_c   1.000
_cell.angle_alpha   90.00
_cell.angle_beta   90.00
_cell.angle_gamma   90.00
#
_symmetry.space_group_name_H-M   'P 1'
#
loop_
_entity.id
_entity.type
_entity.pdbx_description
1 polymer ?
#
loop_
_entity_poly.entity_id
_entity_poly.type
_entity_poly.pdbx_seq_one_letter_code
_entity_poly.pdbx_strand_id
1 'polypeptide(L)'
;MPPPVPQREYEPCPISGEPIQNVITAIADPESGRPANFDSVIQRLAESEELQPNEGICYLGRGSFGVLVDEKGKKPRYYVRKRIQFEDEHEKYPWRRELSPGISRDYVPAPQRLSELYDEAEAVVADNGFGRNHQSIYLPKND
;
A
#
# COMPACT_ATOMS: atom_id res chain seq x y z
N MET A 1 -8.10 -18.39 11.41
CA MET A 1 -7.20 -17.22 11.27
C MET A 1 -6.78 -17.16 9.82
N PRO A 2 -6.85 -16.01 9.13
CA PRO A 2 -6.30 -15.91 7.78
C PRO A 2 -4.82 -16.26 7.80
N PRO A 3 -4.26 -16.82 6.71
CA PRO A 3 -2.83 -17.08 6.63
C PRO A 3 -2.05 -15.77 6.86
N PRO A 4 -0.87 -15.83 7.51
CA PRO A 4 -0.04 -14.65 7.69
C PRO A 4 0.33 -14.07 6.32
N VAL A 5 0.37 -12.73 6.23
CA VAL A 5 0.79 -12.04 5.01
C VAL A 5 2.18 -12.54 4.62
N PRO A 6 2.42 -12.96 3.36
CA PRO A 6 3.73 -13.42 2.94
C PRO A 6 4.77 -12.32 3.20
N GLN A 7 5.85 -12.67 3.89
CA GLN A 7 6.98 -11.78 4.08
C GLN A 7 7.69 -11.65 2.73
N ARG A 8 7.76 -10.42 2.22
CA ARG A 8 8.45 -10.12 0.96
C ARG A 8 9.81 -9.53 1.26
N GLU A 9 10.83 -10.13 0.69
CA GLU A 9 12.19 -9.61 0.75
C GLU A 9 12.37 -8.60 -0.39
N TYR A 10 12.77 -7.39 -0.04
CA TYR A 10 13.15 -6.35 -1.00
C TYR A 10 14.66 -6.24 -1.03
N GLU A 11 15.20 -5.83 -2.17
CA GLU A 11 16.60 -5.46 -2.26
C GLU A 11 16.91 -4.30 -1.29
N PRO A 12 18.17 -4.18 -0.83
CA PRO A 12 18.57 -3.09 0.04
C PRO A 12 18.28 -1.70 -0.57
N CYS A 13 18.04 -0.73 0.30
CA CYS A 13 17.78 0.66 -0.04
C CYS A 13 18.84 1.18 -1.02
N PRO A 14 18.46 1.74 -2.18
CA PRO A 14 19.42 2.25 -3.17
C PRO A 14 20.22 3.45 -2.66
N ILE A 15 19.75 4.14 -1.62
CA ILE A 15 20.40 5.33 -1.05
C ILE A 15 21.38 4.96 0.07
N SER A 16 20.94 4.18 1.06
CA SER A 16 21.75 3.84 2.23
C SER A 16 22.46 2.48 2.14
N GLY A 17 22.02 1.59 1.26
CA GLY A 17 22.46 0.19 1.21
C GLY A 17 21.93 -0.69 2.35
N GLU A 18 21.12 -0.13 3.25
CA GLU A 18 20.51 -0.86 4.36
C GLU A 18 19.21 -1.57 3.95
N PRO A 19 18.78 -2.62 4.66
CA PRO A 19 17.49 -3.25 4.39
C PRO A 19 16.32 -2.27 4.51
N ILE A 20 15.24 -2.53 3.75
CA ILE A 20 14.02 -1.72 3.82
C ILE A 20 13.33 -1.94 5.15
N GLN A 21 13.26 -0.90 5.99
CA GLN A 21 12.69 -1.00 7.33
C GLN A 21 11.17 -1.13 7.29
N ASN A 22 10.53 -0.32 6.43
CA ASN A 22 9.09 -0.35 6.24
C ASN A 22 8.74 0.01 4.80
N VAL A 23 8.35 -1.00 4.04
CA VAL A 23 7.96 -0.84 2.63
C VAL A 23 6.71 0.01 2.44
N ILE A 24 5.81 0.09 3.43
CA ILE A 24 4.57 0.88 3.34
C ILE A 24 4.88 2.37 3.29
N THR A 25 5.93 2.79 4.00
CA THR A 25 6.40 4.18 4.04
C THR A 25 7.53 4.45 3.06
N ALA A 26 7.99 3.43 2.32
CA ALA A 26 9.07 3.58 1.37
C ALA A 26 8.69 4.49 0.20
N ILE A 27 9.68 5.20 -0.31
CA ILE A 27 9.56 6.13 -1.43
C ILE A 27 10.28 5.52 -2.62
N ALA A 28 9.73 5.62 -3.83
CA ALA A 28 10.44 5.14 -5.00
C ALA A 28 11.64 6.04 -5.29
N ASP A 29 12.81 5.43 -5.44
CA ASP A 29 14.01 6.12 -5.88
C ASP A 29 13.85 6.55 -7.35
N PRO A 30 14.06 7.83 -7.72
CA PRO A 30 13.83 8.32 -9.08
C PRO A 30 14.76 7.71 -10.13
N GLU A 31 15.93 7.20 -9.73
CA GLU A 31 16.90 6.60 -10.65
C GLU A 31 16.60 5.12 -10.91
N SER A 32 16.25 4.36 -9.86
CA SER A 32 16.07 2.91 -9.95
C SER A 32 14.62 2.42 -9.90
N GLY A 33 13.67 3.26 -9.46
CA GLY A 33 12.26 2.89 -9.23
C GLY A 33 12.05 1.91 -8.06
N ARG A 34 13.12 1.55 -7.35
CA ARG A 34 13.12 0.63 -6.21
C ARG A 34 12.68 1.34 -4.93
N PRO A 35 12.12 0.62 -3.94
CA PRO A 35 11.79 1.22 -2.66
C PRO A 35 13.06 1.70 -1.96
N ALA A 36 13.05 2.95 -1.50
CA ALA A 36 14.05 3.54 -0.64
C ALA A 36 13.46 3.84 0.73
N ASN A 37 14.28 3.71 1.78
CA ASN A 37 13.89 4.08 3.14
C ASN A 37 13.57 5.57 3.20
N PHE A 38 12.45 5.90 3.84
CA PHE A 38 11.95 7.26 3.98
C PHE A 38 12.99 8.20 4.61
N ASP A 39 13.64 7.75 5.68
CA ASP A 39 14.66 8.54 6.38
C ASP A 39 15.91 8.77 5.51
N SER A 40 16.32 7.77 4.71
CA SER A 40 17.43 7.93 3.78
C SER A 40 17.14 8.96 2.69
N VAL A 41 15.88 9.05 2.23
CA VAL A 41 15.45 10.10 1.29
C VAL A 41 15.53 11.48 1.95
N ILE A 42 15.04 11.62 3.19
CA ILE A 42 15.13 12.89 3.93
C ILE A 42 16.59 13.33 4.08
N GLN A 43 17.48 12.41 4.47
CA GLN A 43 18.89 12.71 4.64
C GLN A 43 19.55 13.10 3.31
N ARG A 44 19.33 12.34 2.24
CA ARG A 44 19.84 12.67 0.90
C ARG A 44 19.38 14.05 0.45
N LEU A 45 18.11 14.39 0.67
CA LEU A 45 17.57 15.70 0.34
C LEU A 45 18.20 16.81 1.19
N ALA A 46 18.38 16.58 2.49
CA ALA A 46 19.02 17.53 3.39
C ALA A 46 20.52 17.76 3.08
N GLU A 47 21.22 16.76 2.55
CA GLU A 47 22.61 16.88 2.09
C GLU A 47 22.71 17.58 0.72
N SER A 48 21.73 17.36 -0.16
CA SER A 48 21.70 17.99 -1.48
C SER A 48 21.25 19.45 -1.47
N GLU A 49 20.45 19.84 -0.47
CA GLU A 49 19.93 21.20 -0.32
C GLU A 49 20.75 21.97 0.70
N GLU A 50 21.13 23.22 0.39
CA GLU A 50 21.78 24.11 1.35
C GLU A 50 20.76 24.63 2.38
N LEU A 51 20.49 23.83 3.41
CA LEU A 51 19.56 24.18 4.49
C LEU A 51 20.17 25.22 5.43
N GLN A 52 19.40 26.26 5.74
CA GLN A 52 19.74 27.19 6.82
C GLN A 52 19.46 26.58 8.20
N PRO A 53 20.04 27.11 9.30
CA PRO A 53 19.83 26.58 10.65
C PRO A 53 18.36 26.55 11.12
N ASN A 54 17.49 27.35 10.50
CA ASN A 54 16.06 27.41 10.77
C ASN A 54 15.22 26.69 9.70
N GLU A 55 15.86 25.88 8.85
CA GLU A 55 15.22 25.10 7.80
C GLU A 55 15.33 23.59 8.07
N GLY A 56 14.36 22.84 7.55
CA GLY A 56 14.37 21.39 7.58
C GLY A 56 13.57 20.79 6.42
N ILE A 57 13.79 19.51 6.13
CA ILE A 57 13.01 18.78 5.12
C ILE A 57 11.73 18.24 5.75
N CYS A 58 10.59 18.45 5.09
CA CYS A 58 9.31 17.87 5.46
C CYS A 58 8.67 17.12 4.28
N TYR A 59 7.88 16.10 4.57
CA TYR A 59 7.10 15.39 3.56
C TYR A 59 5.75 16.07 3.36
N LEU A 60 5.41 16.38 2.11
CA LEU A 60 4.17 17.07 1.72
C LEU A 60 3.11 16.12 1.15
N GLY A 61 3.43 14.83 1.03
CA GLY A 61 2.55 13.83 0.42
C GLY A 61 2.86 13.59 -1.06
N ARG A 62 2.31 12.49 -1.61
CA ARG A 62 2.38 12.15 -3.05
C ARG A 62 3.81 12.14 -3.61
N GLY A 63 4.77 11.60 -2.86
CA GLY A 63 6.17 11.53 -3.29
C GLY A 63 6.90 12.88 -3.32
N SER A 64 6.32 13.91 -2.71
CA SER A 64 6.89 15.26 -2.67
C SER A 64 7.33 15.68 -1.28
N PHE A 65 8.47 16.37 -1.23
CA PHE A 65 9.09 16.92 -0.05
C PHE A 65 9.14 18.44 -0.15
N GLY A 66 9.46 19.11 0.94
CA GLY A 66 9.67 20.54 0.94
C GLY A 66 10.67 20.99 1.98
N VAL A 67 11.24 22.16 1.73
CA VAL A 67 12.07 22.89 2.70
C VAL A 67 11.14 23.74 3.56
N LEU A 68 10.95 23.32 4.80
CA LEU A 68 10.18 24.03 5.82
C LEU A 68 11.07 25.07 6.50
N VAL A 69 10.62 26.31 6.56
CA VAL A 69 11.27 27.39 7.30
C VAL A 69 10.54 27.63 8.62
N ASP A 70 11.27 27.64 9.73
CA ASP A 70 10.79 28.05 11.06
C ASP A 70 11.26 29.47 11.37
N GLU A 71 10.35 30.45 11.32
CA GLU A 71 10.63 31.82 11.72
C GLU A 71 10.24 32.03 13.19
N LYS A 72 11.25 31.94 14.06
CA LYS A 72 11.11 32.23 15.48
C LYS A 72 11.06 33.74 15.72
N GLY A 73 9.86 34.27 15.93
CA GLY A 73 9.62 35.67 16.30
C GLY A 73 8.52 35.80 17.35
N LYS A 74 8.06 37.04 17.61
CA LYS A 74 6.92 37.30 18.54
C LYS A 74 5.64 36.55 18.13
N LYS A 75 5.49 36.26 16.83
CA LYS A 75 4.47 35.37 16.28
C LYS A 75 5.21 34.33 15.44
N PRO A 76 5.33 33.06 15.90
CA PRO A 76 6.02 32.03 15.14
C PRO A 76 5.29 31.78 13.81
N ARG A 77 6.06 31.56 12.75
CA ARG A 77 5.53 31.26 11.41
C ARG A 77 6.28 30.08 10.81
N TYR A 78 5.54 29.21 10.14
CA TYR A 78 6.06 28.10 9.38
C TYR A 78 5.55 28.19 7.95
N TYR A 79 6.44 28.02 6.98
CA TYR A 79 6.06 27.95 5.58
C TYR A 79 7.04 27.08 4.79
N VAL A 80 6.56 26.57 3.66
CA VAL A 80 7.38 25.79 2.73
C VAL A 80 8.02 26.76 1.73
N ARG A 81 9.33 26.92 1.80
CA ARG A 81 10.08 27.79 0.86
C ARG A 81 10.25 27.15 -0.51
N LYS A 82 10.44 25.83 -0.55
CA LYS A 82 10.70 25.06 -1.77
C LYS A 82 9.96 23.73 -1.72
N ARG A 83 9.38 23.32 -2.84
CA ARG A 83 8.83 21.97 -3.04
C ARG A 83 9.77 21.18 -3.93
N ILE A 84 10.01 19.93 -3.56
CA ILE A 84 10.91 19.00 -4.24
C ILE A 84 10.09 17.77 -4.59
N GLN A 85 9.87 17.52 -5.87
CA GLN A 85 9.27 16.27 -6.32
C GLN A 85 10.37 15.22 -6.34
N PHE A 86 10.28 14.21 -5.48
CA PHE A 86 11.28 13.14 -5.41
C PHE A 86 10.83 11.90 -6.18
N GLU A 87 9.54 11.60 -6.10
CA GLU A 87 8.93 10.44 -6.77
C GLU A 87 7.78 10.92 -7.66
N ASP A 88 7.57 10.30 -8.82
CA ASP A 88 6.41 10.62 -9.66
C ASP A 88 5.11 10.09 -9.03
N GLU A 89 4.15 10.98 -8.84
CA GLU A 89 2.83 10.66 -8.33
C GLU A 89 2.05 9.69 -9.22
N HIS A 90 2.23 9.78 -10.54
CA HIS A 90 1.46 9.02 -11.52
C HIS A 90 2.10 7.66 -11.81
N GLU A 91 3.36 7.48 -11.43
CA GLU A 91 4.08 6.26 -11.69
C GLU A 91 3.62 5.15 -10.74
N LYS A 92 3.25 4.02 -11.34
CA LYS A 92 2.70 2.86 -10.62
C LYS A 92 3.75 1.79 -10.51
N TYR A 93 4.58 1.86 -9.48
CA TYR A 93 5.57 0.84 -9.21
C TYR A 93 4.93 -0.51 -8.85
N PRO A 94 5.40 -1.64 -9.43
CA PRO A 94 4.84 -2.97 -9.17
C PRO A 94 4.78 -3.33 -7.67
N TRP A 95 5.84 -3.02 -6.93
CA TRP A 95 5.98 -3.31 -5.51
C TRP A 95 4.96 -2.58 -4.62
N ARG A 96 4.31 -1.51 -5.11
CA ARG A 96 3.21 -0.85 -4.37
C ARG A 96 1.88 -1.55 -4.50
N ARG A 97 1.61 -2.16 -5.66
CA ARG A 97 0.38 -2.93 -5.90
C ARG A 97 0.32 -4.14 -4.97
N GLU A 98 1.48 -4.70 -4.72
CA GLU A 98 1.75 -5.74 -3.76
C GLU A 98 1.30 -5.40 -2.32
N LEU A 99 1.33 -4.13 -1.91
CA LEU A 99 0.96 -3.71 -0.55
C LEU A 99 -0.55 -3.57 -0.32
N SER A 100 -1.37 -3.66 -1.36
CA SER A 100 -2.80 -3.40 -1.27
C SER A 100 -3.52 -4.53 -0.52
N PRO A 101 -4.19 -4.26 0.62
CA PRO A 101 -4.80 -5.30 1.47
C PRO A 101 -6.00 -6.04 0.85
N GLY A 102 -6.45 -5.66 -0.35
CA GLY A 102 -7.73 -6.09 -0.91
C GLY A 102 -7.69 -7.22 -1.93
N ILE A 103 -6.62 -7.34 -2.71
CA ILE A 103 -6.36 -8.43 -3.66
C ILE A 103 -4.84 -8.45 -3.81
N SER A 104 -4.13 -9.07 -2.87
CA SER A 104 -2.80 -9.57 -3.22
C SER A 104 -2.99 -10.51 -4.41
N ARG A 105 -2.10 -10.47 -5.40
CA ARG A 105 -2.13 -11.43 -6.54
C ARG A 105 -2.15 -12.89 -6.05
N ASP A 106 -1.67 -13.10 -4.84
CA ASP A 106 -1.54 -14.39 -4.17
C ASP A 106 -2.57 -14.56 -3.03
N TYR A 107 -3.56 -13.66 -2.90
CA TYR A 107 -4.65 -13.81 -1.93
C TYR A 107 -5.59 -14.92 -2.39
N VAL A 108 -5.52 -16.07 -1.71
CA VAL A 108 -6.53 -17.11 -1.78
C VAL A 108 -7.58 -16.81 -0.70
N PRO A 109 -8.81 -16.40 -1.06
CA PRO A 109 -9.85 -16.13 -0.07
C PRO A 109 -10.10 -17.37 0.80
N ALA A 110 -10.09 -17.16 2.12
CA ALA A 110 -10.53 -18.14 3.11
C ALA A 110 -11.68 -17.54 3.92
N PRO A 111 -12.88 -18.15 3.94
CA PRO A 111 -13.24 -19.43 3.31
C PRO A 111 -13.23 -19.38 1.77
N GLN A 112 -13.18 -20.57 1.15
CA GLN A 112 -13.32 -20.75 -0.31
C GLN A 112 -14.57 -20.04 -0.83
N ARG A 113 -14.64 -19.76 -2.14
CA ARG A 113 -15.81 -19.09 -2.71
C ARG A 113 -17.04 -19.92 -2.38
N LEU A 114 -18.15 -19.26 -2.08
CA LEU A 114 -19.39 -19.95 -1.72
C LEU A 114 -19.81 -20.97 -2.78
N SER A 115 -19.52 -20.70 -4.07
CA SER A 115 -19.73 -21.64 -5.18
C SER A 115 -18.91 -22.94 -5.09
N GLU A 116 -17.73 -22.90 -4.47
CA GLU A 116 -16.80 -24.04 -4.34
C GLU A 116 -17.10 -24.86 -3.06
N LEU A 117 -17.87 -24.31 -2.12
CA LEU A 117 -18.27 -24.99 -0.89
C LEU A 117 -19.43 -25.98 -1.08
N TYR A 118 -20.16 -25.91 -2.20
CA TYR A 118 -21.39 -26.67 -2.42
C TYR A 118 -21.24 -27.94 -3.29
N ASP A 119 -20.06 -28.21 -3.87
CA ASP A 119 -19.95 -29.27 -4.88
C ASP A 119 -20.00 -30.70 -4.32
N GLU A 120 -19.67 -30.93 -3.04
CA GLU A 120 -19.65 -32.29 -2.47
C GLU A 120 -20.90 -32.61 -1.65
N ALA A 121 -21.41 -31.68 -0.85
CA ALA A 121 -22.57 -31.92 0.01
C ALA A 121 -23.89 -31.95 -0.78
N GLU A 122 -24.04 -31.15 -1.84
CA GLU A 122 -25.23 -31.17 -2.70
C GLU A 122 -25.20 -32.34 -3.70
N ALA A 123 -24.02 -32.82 -4.11
CA ALA A 123 -23.88 -34.00 -4.95
C ALA A 123 -24.40 -35.28 -4.27
N VAL A 124 -24.26 -35.40 -2.93
CA VAL A 124 -24.78 -36.54 -2.15
C VAL A 124 -26.31 -36.49 -2.01
N VAL A 125 -26.94 -35.33 -2.14
CA VAL A 125 -28.41 -35.20 -2.10
C VAL A 125 -29.06 -35.80 -3.36
N ALA A 126 -28.32 -35.93 -4.46
CA ALA A 126 -28.82 -36.56 -5.67
C ALA A 126 -28.96 -38.10 -5.56
N ASP A 127 -28.19 -38.75 -4.69
CA ASP A 127 -28.13 -40.22 -4.62
C ASP A 127 -29.07 -40.83 -3.56
N ASN A 128 -29.58 -40.01 -2.63
CA ASN A 128 -30.60 -40.41 -1.65
C ASN A 128 -32.00 -39.88 -1.99
N GLY A 129 -32.50 -40.26 -3.17
CA GLY A 129 -33.93 -40.55 -3.33
C GLY A 129 -34.94 -39.40 -3.31
N PHE A 130 -34.53 -38.13 -3.42
CA PHE A 130 -35.48 -37.02 -3.65
C PHE A 130 -35.49 -36.56 -5.11
N GLY A 131 -35.83 -37.51 -5.99
CA GLY A 131 -36.17 -37.20 -7.36
C GLY A 131 -37.44 -36.34 -7.44
N ARG A 132 -37.34 -35.20 -8.14
CA ARG A 132 -38.41 -34.49 -8.85
C ARG A 132 -39.75 -34.38 -8.12
N ASN A 133 -39.92 -33.37 -7.26
CA ASN A 133 -41.19 -32.62 -7.05
C ASN A 133 -41.07 -31.66 -5.85
N HIS A 134 -40.31 -30.58 -5.99
CA HIS A 134 -40.56 -29.38 -5.18
C HIS A 134 -40.59 -28.18 -6.10
N GLN A 135 -41.77 -27.56 -6.20
CA GLN A 135 -41.87 -26.22 -6.78
C GLN A 135 -41.03 -25.29 -5.93
N SER A 136 -40.07 -24.62 -6.56
CA SER A 136 -39.34 -23.52 -5.96
C SER A 136 -40.33 -22.46 -5.48
N ILE A 137 -40.50 -22.32 -4.17
CA ILE A 137 -41.28 -21.25 -3.56
C ILE A 137 -40.48 -19.96 -3.74
N TYR A 138 -40.67 -19.29 -4.88
CA TYR A 138 -40.27 -17.90 -5.03
C TYR A 138 -41.33 -17.03 -4.34
N LEU A 139 -40.95 -16.31 -3.27
CA LEU A 139 -41.76 -15.19 -2.79
C LEU A 139 -41.71 -14.07 -3.84
N PRO A 140 -42.85 -13.60 -4.37
CA PRO A 140 -42.84 -12.42 -5.24
C PRO A 140 -42.44 -11.18 -4.42
N LYS A 141 -41.70 -10.28 -5.06
CA LYS A 141 -41.43 -8.94 -4.52
C LYS A 141 -42.76 -8.17 -4.51
N ASN A 142 -43.13 -7.64 -3.35
CA ASN A 142 -44.24 -6.70 -3.24
C ASN A 142 -43.78 -5.33 -3.77
N ASP A 143 -44.52 -4.80 -4.75
CA ASP A 143 -44.60 -3.37 -5.05
C ASP A 143 -45.65 -2.71 -4.13
#